data_AF-A0A1V5GXU9-F1
#
_entry.id   AF-A0A1V5GXU9-F1
#
_cell.length_a   1.000
_cell.length_b   1.000
_cell.length_c   1.000
_cell.angle_alpha   90.00
_cell.angle_beta   90.00
_cell.angle_gamma   90.00
#
_symmetry.space_group_name_H-M   'P 1'
#
loop_
_entity.id
_entity.type
_entity.pdbx_description
1 polymer ?
#
loop_
_entity_poly.entity_id
_entity_poly.type
_entity_poly.pdbx_seq_one_letter_code
_entity_poly.pdbx_strand_id
1 'polypeptide(L)'
;MKKKKNKSLYQNPNYKAFTQKRDVVLEKILRTTQKKITDATSHAFNDIQAQALRLSISSQGSLAAVKMTVKNFDREIDNIFLSLALHIMSLGQRLLDITYKFSIVSEAEAIARAGVKASYKVNPLPPVFNSKPILYGLNKLKYALLKEMELGLINEESAKEISDRITAKLPKIQRYKRPPRILKKPASVKEAIAKPKFDAAPGFITDQDWDKIVSAYKEEYIPKFRGPEAVYDLADIDGGADAEEWYGWEIEKQLNQEFVQQVRDGQNVAANQNGFTDMVWIAIIDDRTDECCAWRDGLTTSEIQARLDEMGGEDEEGCDATIPPAHFNCRCTLAPYSEDIDTVPQTDFKDFDSWLNDQ
;
A
#
# COMPACT_ATOMS: atom_id res chain seq x y z
N MET A 1 -37.00 -19.06 19.60
CA MET A 1 -35.90 -18.21 20.11
C MET A 1 -35.57 -17.15 19.07
N LYS A 2 -35.69 -15.86 19.38
CA LYS A 2 -35.22 -14.80 18.47
C LYS A 2 -33.69 -14.87 18.46
N LYS A 3 -33.06 -15.17 17.31
CA LYS A 3 -31.60 -15.04 17.14
C LYS A 3 -31.21 -13.62 17.59
N LYS A 4 -30.44 -13.47 18.67
CA LYS A 4 -29.76 -12.20 18.98
C LYS A 4 -28.97 -11.86 17.70
N LYS A 5 -29.29 -10.74 17.05
CA LYS A 5 -28.51 -10.29 15.89
C LYS A 5 -27.09 -10.01 16.39
N ASN A 6 -26.10 -10.76 15.90
CA ASN A 6 -24.68 -10.47 16.07
C ASN A 6 -24.45 -8.99 15.72
N LYS A 7 -24.08 -8.19 16.72
CA LYS A 7 -23.78 -6.77 16.53
C LYS A 7 -22.27 -6.65 16.34
N SER A 8 -21.84 -6.36 15.12
CA SER A 8 -20.46 -5.96 14.84
C SER A 8 -20.31 -4.46 15.12
N LEU A 9 -19.11 -4.01 15.54
CA LEU A 9 -18.79 -2.58 15.58
C LEU A 9 -19.00 -1.88 14.23
N TYR A 10 -18.92 -2.61 13.12
CA TYR A 10 -19.17 -2.08 11.78
C TYR A 10 -20.63 -1.59 11.58
N GLN A 11 -21.57 -2.06 12.40
CA GLN A 11 -22.95 -1.59 12.41
C GLN A 11 -23.11 -0.25 13.17
N ASN A 12 -22.09 0.17 13.93
CA ASN A 12 -22.08 1.45 14.64
C ASN A 12 -21.72 2.59 13.66
N PRO A 13 -22.56 3.62 13.50
CA PRO A 13 -22.33 4.71 12.55
C PRO A 13 -21.09 5.56 12.88
N ASN A 14 -20.73 5.70 14.16
CA ASN A 14 -19.55 6.48 14.57
C ASN A 14 -18.26 5.74 14.24
N TYR A 15 -18.22 4.43 14.53
CA TYR A 15 -17.13 3.55 14.14
C TYR A 15 -16.93 3.58 12.62
N LYS A 16 -18.02 3.41 11.86
CA LYS A 16 -17.99 3.42 10.39
C LYS A 16 -17.53 4.76 9.82
N ALA A 17 -18.02 5.89 10.35
CA ALA A 17 -17.63 7.21 9.88
C ALA A 17 -16.14 7.50 10.15
N PHE A 18 -15.62 7.07 11.30
CA PHE A 18 -14.21 7.27 11.66
C PHE A 18 -13.27 6.39 10.82
N THR A 19 -13.59 5.09 10.69
CA THR A 19 -12.81 4.14 9.88
C THR A 19 -12.74 4.55 8.41
N GLN A 20 -13.83 5.09 7.84
CA GLN A 20 -13.82 5.64 6.49
C GLN A 20 -12.83 6.80 6.30
N LYS A 21 -12.72 7.70 7.29
CA LYS A 21 -11.76 8.82 7.22
C LYS A 21 -10.32 8.32 7.41
N ARG A 22 -10.10 7.38 8.33
CA ARG A 22 -8.82 6.70 8.50
C ARG A 22 -8.35 6.07 7.18
N ASP A 23 -9.22 5.34 6.49
CA ASP A 23 -8.86 4.65 5.25
C ASP A 23 -8.46 5.63 4.14
N VAL A 24 -9.06 6.83 4.10
CA VAL A 24 -8.65 7.91 3.19
C VAL A 24 -7.23 8.43 3.52
N VAL A 25 -6.88 8.56 4.80
CA VAL A 25 -5.52 8.94 5.22
C VAL A 25 -4.51 7.87 4.83
N LEU A 26 -4.79 6.61 5.15
CA LEU A 26 -3.94 5.47 4.83
C LEU A 26 -3.69 5.35 3.31
N GLU A 27 -4.74 5.53 2.50
CA GLU A 27 -4.62 5.54 1.04
C GLU A 27 -3.76 6.70 0.54
N LYS A 28 -3.89 7.90 1.13
CA LYS A 28 -3.05 9.04 0.76
C LYS A 28 -1.57 8.76 1.04
N ILE A 29 -1.25 8.18 2.20
CA ILE A 29 0.13 7.82 2.58
C ILE A 29 0.72 6.78 1.62
N LEU A 30 -0.05 5.74 1.30
CA LEU A 30 0.35 4.72 0.31
C LEU A 30 0.67 5.36 -1.04
N ARG A 31 -0.24 6.21 -1.55
CA ARG A 31 -0.08 6.87 -2.86
C ARG A 31 1.12 7.79 -2.91
N THR A 32 1.36 8.58 -1.87
CA THR A 32 2.54 9.44 -1.78
C THR A 32 3.83 8.61 -1.82
N THR A 33 3.85 7.47 -1.13
CA THR A 33 5.02 6.57 -1.10
C THR A 33 5.31 5.96 -2.46
N GLN A 34 4.29 5.41 -3.09
CA GLN A 34 4.38 4.82 -4.41
C GLN A 34 4.78 5.86 -5.48
N LYS A 35 4.27 7.11 -5.44
CA LYS A 35 4.73 8.19 -6.34
C LYS A 35 6.25 8.42 -6.23
N LYS A 36 6.79 8.42 -5.01
CA LYS A 36 8.24 8.52 -4.78
C LYS A 36 9.00 7.34 -5.39
N ILE A 37 8.46 6.14 -5.27
CA ILE A 37 9.05 4.92 -5.86
C ILE A 37 9.02 5.00 -7.38
N THR A 38 7.91 5.44 -7.97
CA THR A 38 7.77 5.66 -9.42
C THR A 38 8.80 6.66 -9.93
N ASP A 39 8.93 7.82 -9.28
CA ASP A 39 9.92 8.83 -9.67
C ASP A 39 11.37 8.31 -9.55
N ALA A 40 11.70 7.59 -8.48
CA ALA A 40 13.02 6.98 -8.31
C ALA A 40 13.30 5.92 -9.39
N THR A 41 12.29 5.13 -9.75
CA THR A 41 12.38 4.10 -10.80
C THR A 41 12.57 4.73 -12.18
N SER A 42 11.79 5.77 -12.50
CA SER A 42 11.95 6.54 -13.74
C SER A 42 13.34 7.15 -13.86
N HIS A 43 13.87 7.70 -12.77
CA HIS A 43 15.23 8.25 -12.77
C HIS A 43 16.28 7.18 -13.05
N ALA A 44 16.20 6.03 -12.36
CA ALA A 44 17.11 4.91 -12.58
C ALA A 44 17.05 4.41 -14.03
N PHE A 45 15.86 4.37 -14.64
CA PHE A 45 15.66 3.96 -16.02
C PHE A 45 16.25 4.95 -17.02
N ASN A 46 16.10 6.24 -16.79
CA ASN A 46 16.74 7.27 -17.62
C ASN A 46 18.26 7.19 -17.53
N ASP A 47 18.80 6.94 -16.33
CA ASP A 47 20.24 6.77 -16.14
C ASP A 47 20.76 5.55 -16.92
N ILE A 48 20.04 4.42 -16.88
CA ILE A 48 20.39 3.22 -17.64
C ILE A 48 20.42 3.51 -19.15
N GLN A 49 19.42 4.23 -19.67
CA GLN A 49 19.39 4.63 -21.08
C GLN A 49 20.59 5.52 -21.44
N ALA A 50 20.89 6.53 -20.60
CA ALA A 50 22.04 7.40 -20.80
C ALA A 50 23.37 6.61 -20.78
N GLN A 51 23.50 5.63 -19.89
CA GLN A 51 24.68 4.76 -19.83
C GLN A 51 24.80 3.86 -21.06
N ALA A 52 23.69 3.28 -21.52
CA ALA A 52 23.66 2.45 -22.71
C ALA A 52 24.11 3.23 -23.95
N LEU A 53 23.55 4.43 -24.15
CA LEU A 53 23.92 5.31 -25.25
C LEU A 53 25.40 5.69 -25.19
N ARG A 54 25.88 6.16 -24.03
CA ARG A 54 27.27 6.57 -23.82
C ARG A 54 28.27 5.44 -24.13
N LEU A 55 28.01 4.25 -23.60
CA LEU A 55 28.91 3.10 -23.75
C LEU A 55 28.89 2.53 -25.18
N SER A 56 27.74 2.58 -25.85
CA SER A 56 27.61 2.14 -27.25
C SER A 56 28.39 3.05 -28.21
N ILE A 57 28.41 4.36 -28.00
CA ILE A 57 29.21 5.30 -28.81
C ILE A 57 30.71 4.95 -28.74
N SER A 58 31.18 4.51 -27.57
CA SER A 58 32.59 4.21 -27.33
C SER A 58 33.05 2.84 -27.83
N SER A 59 32.13 1.99 -28.31
CA SER A 59 32.44 0.61 -28.70
C SER A 59 32.70 0.50 -30.20
N GLN A 60 33.87 -0.02 -30.61
CA GLN A 60 34.16 -0.32 -32.01
C GLN A 60 34.98 -1.62 -32.20
N GLY A 61 34.51 -2.42 -33.18
CA GLY A 61 35.33 -3.20 -34.12
C GLY A 61 35.94 -4.52 -33.65
N SER A 62 35.79 -4.94 -32.40
CA SER A 62 36.28 -6.25 -31.95
C SER A 62 35.42 -6.90 -30.88
N LEU A 63 35.40 -8.23 -30.85
CA LEU A 63 34.72 -9.03 -29.82
C LEU A 63 35.23 -8.70 -28.40
N ALA A 64 36.50 -8.33 -28.26
CA ALA A 64 37.07 -7.89 -26.99
C ALA A 64 36.48 -6.55 -26.53
N ALA A 65 36.28 -5.61 -27.46
CA ALA A 65 35.62 -4.33 -27.17
C ALA A 65 34.15 -4.55 -26.76
N VAL A 66 33.40 -5.40 -27.47
CA VAL A 66 32.01 -5.74 -27.11
C VAL A 66 31.93 -6.29 -25.68
N LYS A 67 32.75 -7.29 -25.34
CA LYS A 67 32.77 -7.87 -23.99
C LYS A 67 33.11 -6.84 -22.90
N MET A 68 34.05 -5.94 -23.19
CA MET A 68 34.42 -4.88 -22.25
C MET A 68 33.27 -3.88 -22.06
N THR A 69 32.60 -3.48 -23.13
CA THR A 69 31.45 -2.57 -23.09
C THR A 69 30.28 -3.18 -22.32
N VAL A 70 29.94 -4.44 -22.57
CA VAL A 70 28.88 -5.15 -21.82
C VAL A 70 29.24 -5.26 -20.34
N LYS A 71 30.50 -5.58 -20.01
CA LYS A 71 30.96 -5.63 -18.60
C LYS A 71 30.91 -4.26 -17.91
N ASN A 72 31.22 -3.19 -18.63
CA ASN A 72 31.09 -1.84 -18.10
C ASN A 72 29.62 -1.50 -17.86
N PHE A 73 28.73 -1.84 -18.80
CA PHE A 73 27.30 -1.63 -18.66
C PHE A 73 26.70 -2.43 -17.49
N ASP A 74 27.13 -3.68 -17.31
CA ASP A 74 26.81 -4.54 -16.16
C ASP A 74 27.10 -3.85 -14.82
N ARG A 75 28.30 -3.29 -14.69
CA ARG A 75 28.70 -2.55 -13.48
C ARG A 75 27.86 -1.30 -13.25
N GLU A 76 27.56 -0.54 -14.31
CA GLU A 76 26.73 0.66 -14.18
C GLU A 76 25.28 0.31 -13.80
N ILE A 77 24.68 -0.71 -14.40
CA ILE A 77 23.35 -1.20 -14.02
C ILE A 77 23.35 -1.67 -12.56
N ASP A 78 24.37 -2.40 -12.11
CA ASP A 78 24.45 -2.84 -10.71
C ASP A 78 24.43 -1.67 -9.72
N ASN A 79 25.21 -0.62 -9.99
CA ASN A 79 25.23 0.57 -9.14
C ASN A 79 23.87 1.27 -9.11
N ILE A 80 23.23 1.42 -10.27
CA ILE A 80 21.92 2.06 -10.40
C ILE A 80 20.84 1.23 -9.68
N PHE A 81 20.79 -0.08 -9.91
CA PHE A 81 19.81 -0.96 -9.29
C PHE A 81 20.02 -1.17 -7.79
N LEU A 82 21.27 -1.18 -7.31
CA LEU A 82 21.54 -1.19 -5.87
C LEU A 82 21.00 0.08 -5.21
N SER A 83 21.27 1.25 -5.80
CA SER A 83 20.76 2.53 -5.30
C SER A 83 19.23 2.56 -5.28
N LEU A 84 18.60 2.14 -6.39
CA LEU A 84 17.15 2.03 -6.50
C LEU A 84 16.57 1.08 -5.44
N ALA A 85 17.14 -0.12 -5.28
CA ALA A 85 16.68 -1.10 -4.31
C ALA A 85 16.72 -0.55 -2.88
N LEU A 86 17.84 0.08 -2.48
CA LEU A 86 17.98 0.70 -1.16
C LEU A 86 16.95 1.81 -0.93
N HIS A 87 16.69 2.63 -1.95
CA HIS A 87 15.69 3.69 -1.86
C HIS A 87 14.28 3.12 -1.67
N ILE A 88 13.91 2.11 -2.46
CA ILE A 88 12.61 1.45 -2.35
C ILE A 88 12.44 0.74 -1.01
N MET A 89 13.48 0.05 -0.53
CA MET A 89 13.48 -0.59 0.79
C MET A 89 13.26 0.43 1.91
N SER A 90 13.95 1.58 1.85
CA SER A 90 13.78 2.64 2.83
C SER A 90 12.36 3.23 2.81
N LEU A 91 11.78 3.45 1.64
CA LEU A 91 10.42 3.97 1.48
C LEU A 91 9.38 2.94 1.93
N GLY A 92 9.56 1.68 1.56
CA GLY A 92 8.71 0.56 1.97
C GLY A 92 8.72 0.39 3.49
N GLN A 93 9.90 0.34 4.11
CA GLN A 93 9.99 0.20 5.57
C GLN A 93 9.33 1.37 6.31
N ARG A 94 9.48 2.60 5.81
CA ARG A 94 8.82 3.78 6.38
C ARG A 94 7.30 3.70 6.24
N LEU A 95 6.79 3.22 5.10
CA LEU A 95 5.36 2.99 4.91
C LEU A 95 4.83 1.97 5.93
N LEU A 96 5.50 0.84 6.10
CA LEU A 96 5.07 -0.19 7.05
C LEU A 96 5.01 0.33 8.48
N ASP A 97 6.02 1.09 8.92
CA ASP A 97 6.08 1.68 10.26
C ASP A 97 4.94 2.65 10.53
N ILE A 98 4.72 3.58 9.60
CA ILE A 98 3.66 4.59 9.71
C ILE A 98 2.29 3.92 9.69
N THR A 99 2.07 3.01 8.74
CA THR A 99 0.80 2.31 8.56
C THR A 99 0.45 1.45 9.77
N TYR A 100 1.40 0.66 10.28
CA TYR A 100 1.18 -0.19 11.44
C TYR A 100 0.80 0.62 12.69
N LYS A 101 1.60 1.64 13.02
CA LYS A 101 1.37 2.50 14.20
C LYS A 101 0.06 3.27 14.08
N PHE A 102 -0.21 3.87 12.92
CA PHE A 102 -1.44 4.62 12.70
C PHE A 102 -2.67 3.72 12.78
N SER A 103 -2.60 2.49 12.26
CA SER A 103 -3.70 1.52 12.36
C SER A 103 -4.02 1.13 13.80
N ILE A 104 -3.03 0.94 14.67
CA ILE A 104 -3.27 0.64 16.09
C ILE A 104 -4.02 1.80 16.77
N VAL A 105 -3.47 3.01 16.65
CA VAL A 105 -3.99 4.20 17.33
C VAL A 105 -5.40 4.55 16.82
N SER A 106 -5.59 4.53 15.50
CA SER A 106 -6.87 4.86 14.87
C SER A 106 -7.95 3.79 15.11
N GLU A 107 -7.59 2.51 15.19
CA GLU A 107 -8.55 1.44 15.49
C GLU A 107 -9.02 1.53 16.96
N ALA A 108 -8.11 1.77 17.90
CA ALA A 108 -8.50 1.99 19.30
C ALA A 108 -9.42 3.20 19.46
N GLU A 109 -9.12 4.30 18.76
CA GLU A 109 -10.00 5.48 18.73
C GLU A 109 -11.37 5.17 18.10
N ALA A 110 -11.41 4.36 17.04
CA ALA A 110 -12.67 3.93 16.40
C ALA A 110 -13.53 3.10 17.37
N ILE A 111 -12.91 2.15 18.08
CA ILE A 111 -13.54 1.33 19.12
C ILE A 111 -14.09 2.23 20.24
N ALA A 112 -13.31 3.21 20.69
CA ALA A 112 -13.73 4.15 21.73
C ALA A 112 -14.93 5.00 21.32
N ARG A 113 -14.93 5.51 20.09
CA ARG A 113 -16.07 6.27 19.51
C ARG A 113 -17.33 5.43 19.34
N ALA A 114 -17.20 4.11 19.29
CA ALA A 114 -18.33 3.18 19.25
C ALA A 114 -19.01 3.00 20.61
N GLY A 115 -18.48 3.58 21.69
CA GLY A 115 -19.00 3.48 23.05
C GLY A 115 -18.30 2.43 23.92
N VAL A 116 -17.25 1.80 23.41
CA VAL A 116 -16.48 0.77 24.15
C VAL A 116 -15.28 1.43 24.82
N LYS A 117 -15.00 1.12 26.09
CA LYS A 117 -13.78 1.64 26.73
C LYS A 117 -12.56 1.04 26.03
N ALA A 118 -11.84 1.87 25.27
CA ALA A 118 -10.65 1.44 24.54
C ALA A 118 -9.38 2.13 25.05
N SER A 119 -8.24 1.51 24.83
CA SER A 119 -6.92 2.07 25.03
C SER A 119 -5.96 1.48 23.99
N TYR A 120 -4.80 2.10 23.80
CA TYR A 120 -3.78 1.57 22.90
C TYR A 120 -2.39 1.62 23.51
N LYS A 121 -1.59 0.62 23.14
CA LYS A 121 -0.15 0.61 23.37
C LYS A 121 0.56 0.18 22.09
N VAL A 122 1.43 1.06 21.59
CA VAL A 122 2.28 0.75 20.44
C VAL A 122 3.50 -0.02 20.94
N ASN A 123 3.52 -1.33 20.71
CA ASN A 123 4.69 -2.21 20.97
C ASN A 123 5.57 -2.32 19.71
N PRO A 124 6.86 -2.70 19.81
CA PRO A 124 7.83 -2.31 18.81
C PRO A 124 7.88 -3.20 17.58
N LEU A 125 8.09 -2.48 16.48
CA LEU A 125 8.51 -2.81 15.11
C LEU A 125 7.51 -3.57 14.24
N PRO A 126 7.02 -2.95 13.15
CA PRO A 126 6.42 -3.72 12.07
C PRO A 126 7.45 -4.73 11.54
N PRO A 127 7.01 -5.83 10.90
CA PRO A 127 7.91 -6.71 10.20
C PRO A 127 8.75 -5.95 9.17
N VAL A 128 9.97 -6.45 8.95
CA VAL A 128 10.92 -5.87 7.99
C VAL A 128 10.32 -5.99 6.59
N PHE A 129 10.40 -4.90 5.83
CA PHE A 129 9.92 -4.85 4.45
C PHE A 129 10.57 -5.96 3.61
N ASN A 130 9.77 -6.79 2.95
CA ASN A 130 10.28 -7.94 2.20
C ASN A 130 10.83 -7.50 0.85
N SER A 131 12.13 -7.22 0.84
CA SER A 131 12.85 -6.76 -0.35
C SER A 131 13.17 -7.86 -1.37
N LYS A 132 13.01 -9.15 -1.02
CA LYS A 132 13.43 -10.26 -1.89
C LYS A 132 12.78 -10.24 -3.28
N PRO A 133 11.45 -10.01 -3.43
CA PRO A 133 10.82 -9.96 -4.74
C PRO A 133 11.34 -8.80 -5.60
N ILE A 134 11.67 -7.68 -4.98
CA ILE A 134 12.20 -6.49 -5.67
C ILE A 134 13.60 -6.76 -6.20
N LEU A 135 14.48 -7.31 -5.34
CA LEU A 135 15.84 -7.67 -5.73
C LEU A 135 15.82 -8.74 -6.85
N TYR A 136 14.92 -9.71 -6.76
CA TYR A 136 14.73 -10.71 -7.81
C TYR A 136 14.28 -10.07 -9.13
N GLY A 137 13.27 -9.19 -9.09
CA GLY A 137 12.77 -8.48 -10.26
C GLY A 137 13.85 -7.61 -10.93
N LEU A 138 14.62 -6.86 -10.14
CA LEU A 138 15.73 -6.03 -10.63
C LEU A 138 16.83 -6.88 -11.27
N ASN A 139 17.21 -8.00 -10.65
CA ASN A 139 18.19 -8.92 -11.24
C ASN A 139 17.70 -9.52 -12.56
N LYS A 140 16.42 -9.93 -12.63
CA LYS A 140 15.82 -10.44 -13.87
C LYS A 140 15.84 -9.39 -14.98
N LEU A 141 15.49 -8.13 -14.65
CA LEU A 141 15.54 -7.03 -15.60
C LEU A 141 16.98 -6.76 -16.06
N LYS A 142 17.95 -6.75 -15.15
CA LYS A 142 19.38 -6.59 -15.45
C LYS A 142 19.84 -7.56 -16.52
N TYR A 143 19.56 -8.86 -16.36
CA TYR A 143 19.92 -9.88 -17.35
C TYR A 143 19.29 -9.61 -18.73
N ALA A 144 18.03 -9.16 -18.76
CA ALA A 144 17.36 -8.83 -20.02
C ALA A 144 18.04 -7.63 -20.71
N LEU A 145 18.39 -6.57 -19.97
CA LEU A 145 19.04 -5.38 -20.51
C LEU A 145 20.45 -5.69 -21.02
N LEU A 146 21.22 -6.50 -20.29
CA LEU A 146 22.56 -6.94 -20.72
C LEU A 146 22.52 -7.72 -22.03
N LYS A 147 21.54 -8.61 -22.16
CA LYS A 147 21.34 -9.39 -23.39
C LYS A 147 21.04 -8.48 -24.59
N GLU A 148 20.17 -7.48 -24.42
CA GLU A 148 19.86 -6.56 -25.52
C GLU A 148 21.05 -5.67 -25.88
N MET A 149 21.83 -5.21 -24.89
CA MET A 149 23.08 -4.48 -25.13
C MET A 149 24.07 -5.32 -25.94
N GLU A 150 24.30 -6.57 -25.52
CA GLU A 150 25.22 -7.49 -26.22
C GLU A 150 24.75 -7.76 -27.65
N LEU A 151 23.46 -8.04 -27.85
CA LEU A 151 22.89 -8.28 -29.18
C LEU A 151 23.02 -7.06 -30.09
N GLY A 152 22.71 -5.86 -29.59
CA GLY A 152 22.83 -4.64 -30.36
C GLY A 152 24.26 -4.37 -30.80
N LEU A 153 25.23 -4.59 -29.91
CA LEU A 153 26.66 -4.46 -30.22
C LEU A 153 27.16 -5.50 -31.23
N ILE A 154 26.70 -6.76 -31.13
CA ILE A 154 27.08 -7.83 -32.06
C ILE A 154 26.51 -7.58 -33.46
N ASN A 155 25.29 -7.04 -33.54
CA ASN A 155 24.63 -6.71 -34.79
C ASN A 155 25.15 -5.41 -35.44
N GLU A 156 26.13 -4.74 -34.80
CA GLU A 156 26.67 -3.45 -35.25
C GLU A 156 25.58 -2.37 -35.39
N GLU A 157 24.55 -2.43 -34.53
CA GLU A 157 23.48 -1.43 -34.45
C GLU A 157 24.06 -0.07 -34.00
N SER A 158 23.45 1.02 -34.43
CA SER A 158 23.83 2.35 -33.98
C SER A 158 23.53 2.51 -32.48
N ALA A 159 24.29 3.36 -31.80
CA ALA A 159 24.11 3.61 -30.36
C ALA A 159 22.66 4.01 -29.98
N LYS A 160 21.96 4.68 -30.89
CA LYS A 160 20.55 5.05 -30.71
C LYS A 160 19.63 3.82 -30.80
N GLU A 161 19.83 2.95 -31.79
CA GLU A 161 19.04 1.71 -31.93
C GLU A 161 19.22 0.78 -30.73
N ILE A 162 20.45 0.66 -30.23
CA ILE A 162 20.75 -0.11 -29.00
C ILE A 162 20.02 0.50 -27.79
N SER A 163 20.06 1.83 -27.65
CA SER A 163 19.34 2.53 -26.58
C SER A 163 17.82 2.32 -26.68
N ASP A 164 17.24 2.42 -27.87
CA ASP A 164 15.80 2.23 -28.10
C ASP A 164 15.36 0.79 -27.78
N ARG A 165 16.19 -0.21 -28.13
CA ARG A 165 16.00 -1.62 -27.81
C ARG A 165 16.00 -1.89 -26.30
N ILE A 166 16.93 -1.26 -25.58
CA ILE A 166 17.01 -1.30 -24.11
C ILE A 166 15.75 -0.66 -23.50
N THR A 167 15.35 0.51 -23.99
CA THR A 167 14.13 1.20 -23.56
C THR A 167 12.88 0.33 -23.74
N ALA A 168 12.78 -0.40 -24.85
CA ALA A 168 11.66 -1.30 -25.11
C ALA A 168 11.54 -2.48 -24.13
N LYS A 169 12.62 -2.82 -23.40
CA LYS A 169 12.62 -3.86 -22.35
C LYS A 169 12.30 -3.34 -20.96
N LEU A 170 12.39 -2.04 -20.73
CA LEU A 170 12.06 -1.46 -19.45
C LEU A 170 10.56 -1.62 -19.16
N PRO A 171 10.15 -1.82 -17.89
CA PRO A 171 8.76 -1.82 -17.49
C PRO A 171 8.04 -0.55 -17.98
N LYS A 172 6.84 -0.71 -18.54
CA LYS A 172 6.01 0.42 -18.98
C LYS A 172 5.17 0.95 -17.83
N ILE A 173 5.01 2.27 -17.80
CA ILE A 173 4.04 2.93 -16.93
C ILE A 173 2.63 2.51 -17.38
N GLN A 174 1.83 2.05 -16.44
CA GLN A 174 0.41 1.77 -16.59
C GLN A 174 -0.40 2.94 -16.03
N ARG A 175 -1.43 3.35 -16.77
CA ARG A 175 -2.41 4.34 -16.31
C ARG A 175 -3.54 3.62 -15.59
N TYR A 176 -3.72 3.93 -14.31
CA TYR A 176 -4.86 3.42 -13.56
C TYR A 176 -5.96 4.47 -13.52
N LYS A 177 -7.07 4.18 -14.20
CA LYS A 177 -8.29 4.97 -14.05
C LYS A 177 -8.93 4.58 -12.73
N ARG A 178 -9.13 5.54 -11.83
CA ARG A 178 -9.86 5.29 -10.58
C ARG A 178 -11.24 4.72 -10.92
N PRO A 179 -11.68 3.59 -10.32
CA PRO A 179 -13.09 3.24 -10.38
C PRO A 179 -13.89 4.38 -9.74
N PRO A 180 -15.03 4.80 -10.34
CA PRO A 180 -15.82 5.90 -9.82
C PRO A 180 -16.29 5.59 -8.40
N ARG A 181 -15.78 6.31 -7.41
CA ARG A 181 -16.28 6.29 -6.03
C ARG A 181 -17.62 7.02 -5.99
N ILE A 182 -18.73 6.33 -6.25
CA ILE A 182 -20.05 6.86 -5.89
C ILE A 182 -20.38 6.40 -4.48
N LEU A 183 -19.86 7.12 -3.49
CA LEU A 183 -20.53 7.29 -2.20
C LEU A 183 -20.53 8.78 -1.88
N LYS A 184 -21.73 9.36 -1.77
CA LYS A 184 -21.95 10.80 -1.60
C LYS A 184 -21.13 11.33 -0.41
N LYS A 185 -20.35 12.39 -0.64
CA LYS A 185 -19.74 13.18 0.44
C LYS A 185 -20.84 13.63 1.40
N PRO A 186 -20.70 13.45 2.72
CA PRO A 186 -21.51 14.21 3.66
C PRO A 186 -21.21 15.69 3.44
N ALA A 187 -22.26 16.49 3.31
CA ALA A 187 -22.16 17.93 3.19
C ALA A 187 -21.45 18.52 4.42
N SER A 188 -20.65 19.55 4.18
CA SER A 188 -19.98 20.36 5.20
C SER A 188 -20.97 20.82 6.27
N VAL A 189 -20.70 20.47 7.52
CA VAL A 189 -21.43 21.00 8.68
C VAL A 189 -20.66 22.21 9.18
N LYS A 190 -21.37 23.34 9.24
CA LYS A 190 -20.88 24.62 9.76
C LYS A 190 -20.49 24.50 11.23
N GLU A 191 -19.43 25.23 11.57
CA GLU A 191 -18.90 25.37 12.93
C GLU A 191 -19.94 25.98 13.88
N ALA A 192 -20.09 25.35 15.04
CA ALA A 192 -20.67 25.94 16.23
C ALA A 192 -19.60 25.90 17.34
N ILE A 193 -19.54 26.98 18.11
CA ILE A 193 -18.58 27.24 19.19
C ILE A 193 -18.58 26.07 20.18
N ALA A 194 -17.44 25.38 20.31
CA ALA A 194 -17.34 24.11 21.04
C ALA A 194 -16.68 24.26 22.42
N LYS A 195 -17.27 23.57 23.39
CA LYS A 195 -16.65 23.16 24.67
C LYS A 195 -15.40 22.30 24.40
N PRO A 196 -14.47 22.14 25.37
CA PRO A 196 -13.29 21.30 25.18
C PRO A 196 -13.69 19.88 24.77
N LYS A 197 -13.22 19.45 23.61
CA LYS A 197 -13.43 18.11 23.04
C LYS A 197 -12.26 17.21 23.46
N PHE A 198 -12.56 16.00 23.88
CA PHE A 198 -11.56 15.03 24.36
C PHE A 198 -11.34 13.92 23.34
N ASP A 199 -10.16 13.31 23.39
CA ASP A 199 -9.85 12.08 22.65
C ASP A 199 -10.52 10.88 23.32
N ALA A 200 -10.98 9.92 22.52
CA ALA A 200 -11.82 8.84 23.02
C ALA A 200 -10.99 7.70 23.64
N ALA A 201 -9.85 7.37 23.03
CA ALA A 201 -8.95 6.32 23.50
C ALA A 201 -7.66 6.91 24.10
N PRO A 202 -7.34 6.70 25.39
CA PRO A 202 -6.03 7.01 25.94
C PRO A 202 -5.00 5.94 25.54
N GLY A 203 -3.74 6.35 25.35
CA GLY A 203 -2.67 5.42 25.03
C GLY A 203 -1.28 6.05 25.03
N PHE A 204 -0.30 5.27 24.60
CA PHE A 204 1.09 5.72 24.48
C PHE A 204 1.62 5.47 23.07
N ILE A 205 1.93 6.56 22.38
CA ILE A 205 2.74 6.65 21.16
C ILE A 205 3.77 7.76 21.40
N THR A 206 4.97 7.64 20.84
CA THR A 206 5.97 8.70 20.98
C THR A 206 5.62 9.89 20.09
N ASP A 207 5.81 11.12 20.58
CA ASP A 207 5.60 12.35 19.80
C ASP A 207 6.35 12.29 18.47
N GLN A 208 7.57 11.76 18.47
CA GLN A 208 8.39 11.59 17.28
C GLN A 208 7.73 10.67 16.23
N ASP A 209 7.08 9.58 16.65
CA ASP A 209 6.39 8.69 15.74
C ASP A 209 5.07 9.28 15.25
N TRP A 210 4.37 10.02 16.12
CA TRP A 210 3.16 10.72 15.73
C TRP A 210 3.44 11.82 14.70
N ASP A 211 4.50 12.61 14.92
CA ASP A 211 4.97 13.62 13.96
C ASP A 211 5.29 13.01 12.60
N LYS A 212 5.89 11.80 12.54
CA LYS A 212 6.13 11.10 11.27
C LYS A 212 4.84 10.75 10.55
N ILE A 213 3.81 10.32 11.27
CA ILE A 213 2.48 9.97 10.71
C ILE A 213 1.83 11.22 10.15
N VAL A 214 1.72 12.28 10.97
CA VAL A 214 1.12 13.56 10.57
C VAL A 214 1.88 14.17 9.40
N SER A 215 3.22 14.15 9.44
CA SER A 215 4.06 14.63 8.33
C SER A 215 3.83 13.84 7.06
N ALA A 216 3.75 12.51 7.11
CA ALA A 216 3.50 11.69 5.93
C ALA A 216 2.10 11.91 5.33
N TYR A 217 1.10 12.19 6.16
CA TYR A 217 -0.23 12.57 5.69
C TYR A 217 -0.24 13.98 5.06
N LYS A 218 0.44 14.95 5.69
CA LYS A 218 0.52 16.34 5.21
C LYS A 218 1.45 16.50 4.01
N GLU A 219 2.34 15.55 3.78
CA GLU A 219 3.31 15.59 2.68
C GLU A 219 2.59 15.67 1.33
N GLU A 220 2.79 16.81 0.67
CA GLU A 220 2.47 16.96 -0.75
C GLU A 220 3.69 16.51 -1.57
N TYR A 221 3.50 15.48 -2.38
CA TYR A 221 4.60 14.99 -3.21
C TYR A 221 4.85 15.95 -4.38
N ILE A 222 6.01 16.61 -4.35
CA ILE A 222 6.53 17.40 -5.45
C ILE A 222 7.59 16.56 -6.19
N PRO A 223 7.38 16.23 -7.50
CA PRO A 223 8.35 15.48 -8.29
C PRO A 223 9.72 16.17 -8.30
N LYS A 224 10.78 15.42 -7.95
CA LYS A 224 12.13 15.99 -7.76
C LYS A 224 13.01 15.93 -9.01
N PHE A 225 12.66 15.12 -10.01
CA PHE A 225 13.56 14.77 -11.13
C PHE A 225 12.96 15.10 -12.51
N ARG A 226 12.29 16.25 -12.66
CA ARG A 226 11.83 16.73 -13.97
C ARG A 226 12.95 17.49 -14.69
N GLY A 227 13.59 16.85 -15.68
CA GLY A 227 14.41 17.53 -16.69
C GLY A 227 13.55 18.04 -17.87
N PRO A 228 14.06 18.97 -18.70
CA PRO A 228 13.30 19.55 -19.82
C PRO A 228 12.87 18.53 -20.89
N GLU A 229 13.53 17.37 -20.97
CA GLU A 229 13.18 16.28 -21.90
C GLU A 229 12.26 15.20 -21.27
N ALA A 230 11.92 15.33 -19.99
CA ALA A 230 10.98 14.42 -19.30
C ALA A 230 9.50 14.68 -19.64
N VAL A 231 9.26 15.37 -20.76
CA VAL A 231 7.95 15.50 -21.40
C VAL A 231 7.87 14.38 -22.44
N TYR A 232 7.51 13.18 -22.00
CA TYR A 232 6.70 12.34 -22.88
C TYR A 232 5.46 13.16 -23.20
N ASP A 233 5.27 13.54 -24.47
CA ASP A 233 4.22 14.44 -24.99
C ASP A 233 3.07 14.67 -23.99
N LEU A 234 3.19 15.77 -23.24
CA LEU A 234 2.16 16.27 -22.33
C LEU A 234 1.10 17.10 -23.07
N ALA A 235 1.17 17.14 -24.40
CA ALA A 235 0.18 17.74 -25.27
C ALA A 235 -0.45 16.62 -26.11
N ASP A 236 -1.79 16.60 -26.17
CA ASP A 236 -2.60 15.73 -27.05
C ASP A 236 -3.01 14.33 -26.55
N ILE A 237 -3.30 14.16 -25.25
CA ILE A 237 -4.09 13.00 -24.82
C ILE A 237 -5.30 13.44 -23.98
N ASP A 238 -6.45 13.40 -24.64
CA ASP A 238 -7.79 13.65 -24.13
C ASP A 238 -8.11 12.72 -22.94
N GLY A 239 -8.01 13.25 -21.71
CA GLY A 239 -8.23 12.47 -20.49
C GLY A 239 -7.72 13.21 -19.26
N GLY A 240 -8.62 13.99 -18.64
CA GLY A 240 -8.33 14.96 -17.57
C GLY A 240 -7.58 14.46 -16.33
N ALA A 241 -7.34 15.42 -15.43
CA ALA A 241 -6.48 15.43 -14.24
C ALA A 241 -6.59 14.29 -13.19
N ASP A 242 -7.26 13.18 -13.50
CA ASP A 242 -7.55 12.05 -12.61
C ASP A 242 -6.86 10.73 -13.02
N ALA A 243 -6.02 10.72 -14.06
CA ALA A 243 -5.21 9.56 -14.41
C ALA A 243 -3.92 9.53 -13.56
N GLU A 244 -3.83 8.58 -12.63
CA GLU A 244 -2.60 8.35 -11.87
C GLU A 244 -1.72 7.35 -12.64
N GLU A 245 -0.43 7.66 -12.78
CA GLU A 245 0.56 6.91 -13.56
C GLU A 245 1.53 6.13 -12.64
N TRP A 246 1.67 4.83 -12.88
CA TRP A 246 2.40 3.90 -11.98
C TRP A 246 3.11 2.83 -12.81
N TYR A 247 4.24 2.30 -12.35
CA TYR A 247 4.83 1.12 -13.00
C TYR A 247 4.14 -0.11 -12.46
N GLY A 248 3.17 -0.68 -13.21
CA GLY A 248 2.44 -1.90 -12.85
C GLY A 248 3.32 -3.16 -12.81
N TRP A 249 4.36 -3.14 -11.97
CA TRP A 249 5.45 -4.09 -11.83
C TRP A 249 5.41 -4.74 -10.44
N GLU A 250 6.27 -5.73 -10.22
CA GLU A 250 6.38 -6.56 -9.02
C GLU A 250 6.57 -5.74 -7.73
N ILE A 251 7.18 -4.55 -7.85
CA ILE A 251 7.43 -3.63 -6.74
C ILE A 251 6.14 -3.07 -6.15
N GLU A 252 5.22 -2.61 -6.99
CA GLU A 252 3.95 -2.03 -6.54
C GLU A 252 3.01 -3.09 -5.97
N LYS A 253 3.01 -4.27 -6.59
CA LYS A 253 2.28 -5.44 -6.10
C LYS A 253 2.76 -5.82 -4.70
N GLN A 254 4.08 -5.90 -4.49
CA GLN A 254 4.66 -6.22 -3.18
C GLN A 254 4.33 -5.15 -2.15
N LEU A 255 4.50 -3.87 -2.50
CA LEU A 255 4.23 -2.75 -1.60
C LEU A 255 2.76 -2.71 -1.15
N ASN A 256 1.82 -2.94 -2.07
CA ASN A 256 0.39 -2.98 -1.75
C ASN A 256 0.06 -4.14 -0.81
N GLN A 257 0.63 -5.32 -1.04
CA GLN A 257 0.41 -6.49 -0.19
C GLN A 257 0.91 -6.27 1.23
N GLU A 258 2.15 -5.80 1.37
CA GLU A 258 2.72 -5.51 2.70
C GLU A 258 1.97 -4.39 3.41
N PHE A 259 1.57 -3.34 2.68
CA PHE A 259 0.73 -2.28 3.23
C PHE A 259 -0.59 -2.81 3.79
N VAL A 260 -1.34 -3.60 3.01
CA VAL A 260 -2.62 -4.17 3.46
C VAL A 260 -2.43 -5.05 4.68
N GLN A 261 -1.36 -5.87 4.71
CA GLN A 261 -1.05 -6.71 5.86
C GLN A 261 -0.78 -5.85 7.11
N GLN A 262 0.01 -4.78 6.99
CA GLN A 262 0.29 -3.89 8.12
C GLN A 262 -0.94 -3.15 8.65
N VAL A 263 -1.86 -2.75 7.76
CA VAL A 263 -3.12 -2.16 8.18
C VAL A 263 -3.89 -3.13 9.07
N ARG A 264 -4.04 -4.38 8.61
CA ARG A 264 -4.77 -5.45 9.30
C ARG A 264 -4.10 -5.85 10.61
N ASP A 265 -2.79 -6.03 10.61
CA ASP A 265 -2.02 -6.38 11.80
C ASP A 265 -2.22 -5.33 12.90
N GLY A 266 -2.15 -4.04 12.55
CA GLY A 266 -2.39 -2.96 13.51
C GLY A 266 -3.82 -2.94 14.06
N GLN A 267 -4.82 -3.16 13.20
CA GLN A 267 -6.23 -3.25 13.62
C GLN A 267 -6.47 -4.43 14.57
N ASN A 268 -5.95 -5.61 14.24
CA ASN A 268 -6.07 -6.82 15.05
C ASN A 268 -5.39 -6.64 16.42
N VAL A 269 -4.20 -6.03 16.46
CA VAL A 269 -3.51 -5.73 17.72
C VAL A 269 -4.33 -4.79 18.59
N ALA A 270 -4.89 -3.73 18.03
CA ALA A 270 -5.75 -2.81 18.79
C ALA A 270 -7.03 -3.49 19.29
N ALA A 271 -7.67 -4.32 18.47
CA ALA A 271 -8.85 -5.09 18.87
C ALA A 271 -8.52 -6.03 20.05
N ASN A 272 -7.44 -6.82 19.94
CA ASN A 272 -6.99 -7.75 20.98
C ASN A 272 -6.65 -7.02 22.29
N GLN A 273 -5.99 -5.86 22.22
CA GLN A 273 -5.68 -5.03 23.40
C GLN A 273 -6.94 -4.56 24.13
N ASN A 274 -8.06 -4.45 23.43
CA ASN A 274 -9.34 -3.97 23.95
C ASN A 274 -10.33 -5.09 24.25
N GLY A 275 -9.86 -6.33 24.37
CA GLY A 275 -10.65 -7.47 24.82
C GLY A 275 -11.51 -8.12 23.73
N PHE A 276 -11.35 -7.71 22.47
CA PHE A 276 -11.96 -8.40 21.34
C PHE A 276 -11.12 -9.62 21.01
N THR A 277 -11.66 -10.81 21.28
CA THR A 277 -11.00 -12.10 20.99
C THR A 277 -11.53 -12.76 19.74
N ASP A 278 -12.60 -12.21 19.17
CA ASP A 278 -13.22 -12.68 17.94
C ASP A 278 -13.52 -11.50 17.02
N MET A 279 -13.44 -11.73 15.71
CA MET A 279 -13.62 -10.70 14.70
C MET A 279 -14.67 -11.17 13.70
N VAL A 280 -15.56 -10.28 13.27
CA VAL A 280 -16.51 -10.56 12.20
C VAL A 280 -15.82 -10.38 10.85
N TRP A 281 -15.93 -11.38 10.00
CA TRP A 281 -15.50 -11.31 8.61
C TRP A 281 -16.48 -10.47 7.80
N ILE A 282 -15.95 -9.51 7.05
CA ILE A 282 -16.71 -8.66 6.13
C ILE A 282 -16.22 -8.99 4.73
N ALA A 283 -17.06 -9.69 3.97
CA ALA A 283 -16.75 -10.04 2.60
C ALA A 283 -16.91 -8.82 1.69
N ILE A 284 -15.91 -8.56 0.84
CA ILE A 284 -16.00 -7.57 -0.22
C ILE A 284 -16.02 -8.34 -1.53
N ILE A 285 -17.21 -8.54 -2.09
CA ILE A 285 -17.42 -9.24 -3.36
C ILE A 285 -17.57 -8.19 -4.45
N ASP A 286 -16.64 -8.19 -5.40
CA ASP A 286 -16.60 -7.25 -6.53
C ASP A 286 -16.13 -7.97 -7.80
N ASP A 287 -15.93 -7.22 -8.89
CA ASP A 287 -15.46 -7.75 -10.18
C ASP A 287 -14.09 -8.45 -10.13
N ARG A 288 -13.38 -8.34 -8.99
CA ARG A 288 -12.02 -8.87 -8.78
C ARG A 288 -11.92 -9.82 -7.58
N THR A 289 -12.99 -9.99 -6.80
CA THR A 289 -13.05 -10.85 -5.63
C THR A 289 -14.18 -11.86 -5.84
N ASP A 290 -13.83 -13.14 -5.92
CA ASP A 290 -14.77 -14.24 -6.18
C ASP A 290 -15.71 -14.50 -4.99
N GLU A 291 -16.73 -15.32 -5.24
CA GLU A 291 -17.79 -15.62 -4.25
C GLU A 291 -17.33 -16.56 -3.12
N CYS A 292 -16.08 -17.05 -3.14
CA CYS A 292 -15.58 -17.99 -2.14
C CYS A 292 -15.63 -17.42 -0.71
N CYS A 293 -15.53 -16.09 -0.57
CA CYS A 293 -15.61 -15.39 0.71
C CYS A 293 -17.06 -15.12 1.17
N ALA A 294 -18.07 -15.36 0.32
CA ALA A 294 -19.45 -15.00 0.60
C ALA A 294 -20.02 -15.71 1.83
N TRP A 295 -19.67 -16.98 2.02
CA TRP A 295 -20.19 -17.76 3.15
C TRP A 295 -19.59 -17.35 4.49
N ARG A 296 -18.40 -16.73 4.47
CA ARG A 296 -17.69 -16.19 5.64
C ARG A 296 -18.30 -14.86 6.10
N ASP A 297 -19.01 -14.14 5.22
CA ASP A 297 -19.57 -12.82 5.53
C ASP A 297 -20.49 -12.83 6.75
N GLY A 298 -20.21 -11.94 7.71
CA GLY A 298 -20.97 -11.80 8.94
C GLY A 298 -20.72 -12.88 9.99
N LEU A 299 -19.89 -13.89 9.70
CA LEU A 299 -19.45 -14.88 10.68
C LEU A 299 -18.24 -14.38 11.46
N THR A 300 -18.12 -14.81 12.70
CA THR A 300 -16.90 -14.57 13.48
C THR A 300 -15.77 -15.51 13.08
N THR A 301 -14.52 -15.15 13.36
CA THR A 301 -13.36 -16.02 13.09
C THR A 301 -13.48 -17.38 13.77
N SER A 302 -14.07 -17.45 14.97
CA SER A 302 -14.36 -18.72 15.64
C SER A 302 -15.48 -19.51 14.95
N GLU A 303 -16.53 -18.84 14.48
CA GLU A 303 -17.62 -19.47 13.71
C GLU A 303 -17.11 -20.03 12.37
N ILE A 304 -16.17 -19.34 11.72
CA ILE A 304 -15.51 -19.81 10.49
C ILE A 304 -14.64 -21.03 10.79
N GLN A 305 -13.82 -21.00 11.85
CA GLN A 305 -13.00 -22.15 12.25
C GLN A 305 -13.85 -23.38 12.53
N ALA A 306 -14.92 -23.24 13.33
CA ALA A 306 -15.81 -24.34 13.65
C ALA A 306 -16.43 -24.96 12.38
N ARG A 307 -16.77 -24.12 11.39
CA ARG A 307 -17.33 -24.58 10.12
C ARG A 307 -16.29 -25.25 9.22
N LEU A 308 -15.05 -24.78 9.21
CA LEU A 308 -13.94 -25.45 8.52
C LEU A 308 -13.62 -26.80 9.16
N ASP A 309 -13.62 -26.89 10.49
CA ASP A 309 -13.42 -28.14 11.23
C ASP A 309 -14.51 -29.17 10.87
N GLU A 310 -15.77 -28.72 10.73
CA GLU A 310 -16.88 -29.56 10.25
C GLU A 310 -16.71 -30.02 8.79
N MET A 311 -16.03 -29.23 7.95
CA MET A 311 -15.74 -29.53 6.54
C MET A 311 -14.47 -30.37 6.34
N GLY A 312 -13.72 -30.68 7.41
CA GLY A 312 -12.48 -31.45 7.35
C GLY A 312 -11.21 -30.62 7.26
N GLY A 313 -11.28 -29.32 7.57
CA GLY A 313 -10.15 -28.39 7.70
C GLY A 313 -10.05 -27.36 6.57
N GLU A 314 -10.71 -27.59 5.44
CA GLU A 314 -10.72 -26.71 4.27
C GLU A 314 -12.15 -26.57 3.75
N ASP A 315 -12.46 -25.45 3.08
CA ASP A 315 -13.72 -25.32 2.35
C ASP A 315 -13.70 -26.07 1.00
N GLU A 316 -14.81 -25.98 0.25
CA GLU A 316 -14.98 -26.68 -1.04
C GLU A 316 -13.93 -26.28 -2.10
N GLU A 317 -13.25 -25.15 -1.92
CA GLU A 317 -12.19 -24.66 -2.81
C GLU A 317 -10.78 -24.93 -2.27
N GLY A 318 -10.66 -25.67 -1.15
CA GLY A 318 -9.38 -25.97 -0.51
C GLY A 318 -8.84 -24.81 0.34
N CYS A 319 -9.70 -23.89 0.79
CA CYS A 319 -9.31 -22.73 1.59
C CYS A 319 -9.62 -22.93 3.07
N ASP A 320 -8.59 -22.86 3.91
CA ASP A 320 -8.64 -22.98 5.38
C ASP A 320 -8.67 -21.62 6.10
N ALA A 321 -8.85 -20.53 5.36
CA ALA A 321 -8.69 -19.19 5.91
C ALA A 321 -9.82 -18.81 6.88
N THR A 322 -9.44 -18.56 8.14
CA THR A 322 -10.29 -17.94 9.17
C THR A 322 -10.07 -16.44 9.31
N ILE A 323 -8.98 -15.91 8.73
CA ILE A 323 -8.63 -14.49 8.69
C ILE A 323 -8.31 -14.10 7.23
N PRO A 324 -8.80 -12.96 6.71
CA PRO A 324 -8.47 -12.52 5.37
C PRO A 324 -7.00 -12.05 5.27
N PRO A 325 -6.33 -12.25 4.12
CA PRO A 325 -6.90 -12.67 2.84
C PRO A 325 -6.97 -14.19 2.69
N ALA A 326 -8.09 -14.70 2.21
CA ALA A 326 -8.27 -16.13 1.92
C ALA A 326 -7.51 -16.59 0.66
N HIS A 327 -7.35 -15.71 -0.32
CA HIS A 327 -6.73 -16.01 -1.61
C HIS A 327 -6.07 -14.75 -2.18
N PHE A 328 -5.28 -14.96 -3.24
CA PHE A 328 -4.60 -13.89 -3.96
C PHE A 328 -5.64 -12.90 -4.53
N ASN A 329 -5.59 -11.62 -4.11
CA ASN A 329 -6.55 -10.53 -4.37
C ASN A 329 -7.80 -10.44 -3.46
N CYS A 330 -7.93 -11.26 -2.42
CA CYS A 330 -9.03 -11.13 -1.46
C CYS A 330 -9.05 -9.76 -0.77
N ARG A 331 -10.13 -8.99 -0.99
CA ARG A 331 -10.35 -7.65 -0.44
C ARG A 331 -11.10 -7.63 0.89
N CYS A 332 -11.54 -8.79 1.37
CA CYS A 332 -12.26 -8.93 2.63
C CYS A 332 -11.50 -8.31 3.81
N THR A 333 -12.23 -7.91 4.84
CA THR A 333 -11.67 -7.30 6.04
C THR A 333 -12.30 -7.88 7.30
N LEU A 334 -11.70 -7.62 8.45
CA LEU A 334 -12.25 -7.96 9.75
C LEU A 334 -12.77 -6.71 10.45
N ALA A 335 -13.76 -6.89 11.33
CA ALA A 335 -14.18 -5.89 12.30
C ALA A 335 -14.36 -6.54 13.68
N PRO A 336 -14.01 -5.86 14.79
CA PRO A 336 -14.14 -6.46 16.11
C PRO A 336 -15.58 -6.83 16.47
N TYR A 337 -15.74 -8.00 17.09
CA TYR A 337 -17.03 -8.55 17.54
C TYR A 337 -17.22 -8.39 19.05
N SER A 338 -18.36 -7.84 19.48
CA SER A 338 -18.76 -7.88 20.89
C SER A 338 -20.27 -8.04 21.02
N GLU A 339 -20.70 -8.89 21.95
CA GLU A 339 -22.11 -9.04 22.33
C GLU A 339 -22.66 -7.81 23.08
N ASP A 340 -21.77 -7.02 23.69
CA ASP A 340 -22.07 -5.94 24.64
C ASP A 340 -21.84 -4.53 24.03
N ILE A 341 -22.22 -4.33 22.75
CA ILE A 341 -22.17 -3.00 22.14
C ILE A 341 -23.37 -2.18 22.63
N ASP A 342 -23.14 -1.39 23.67
CA ASP A 342 -24.04 -0.33 24.11
C ASP A 342 -24.09 0.80 23.07
N THR A 343 -25.29 1.13 22.59
CA THR A 343 -25.52 2.13 21.53
C THR A 343 -25.51 3.57 22.03
N VAL A 344 -24.73 3.91 23.05
CA VAL A 344 -24.76 5.27 23.65
C VAL A 344 -23.39 5.91 23.61
N PRO A 345 -23.13 6.88 22.70
CA PRO A 345 -22.02 7.80 22.87
C PRO A 345 -22.40 8.83 23.95
N GLN A 346 -21.63 8.94 25.04
CA GLN A 346 -21.84 9.97 26.07
C GLN A 346 -20.97 11.24 25.86
N THR A 347 -20.22 11.37 24.77
CA THR A 347 -19.19 12.43 24.64
C THR A 347 -19.14 13.10 23.27
N ASP A 348 -18.97 14.43 23.29
CA ASP A 348 -18.59 15.25 22.12
C ASP A 348 -17.12 15.00 21.77
N PHE A 349 -16.88 14.09 20.83
CA PHE A 349 -15.54 13.77 20.34
C PHE A 349 -14.98 14.85 19.41
N LYS A 350 -13.64 14.99 19.37
CA LYS A 350 -12.98 15.75 18.31
C LYS A 350 -13.35 15.20 16.94
N ASP A 351 -13.51 16.08 15.95
CA ASP A 351 -13.56 15.63 14.57
C ASP A 351 -12.20 15.01 14.18
N PHE A 352 -12.20 14.23 13.10
CA PHE A 352 -11.05 13.42 12.71
C PHE A 352 -9.79 14.26 12.43
N ASP A 353 -9.93 15.42 11.78
CA ASP A 353 -8.78 16.24 11.45
C ASP A 353 -8.21 16.92 12.69
N SER A 354 -9.07 17.39 13.60
CA SER A 354 -8.63 17.90 14.91
C SER A 354 -7.95 16.81 15.75
N TRP A 355 -8.54 15.61 15.80
CA TRP A 355 -7.93 14.45 16.48
C TRP A 355 -6.56 14.11 15.89
N LEU A 356 -6.43 14.05 14.57
CA LEU A 356 -5.17 13.71 13.90
C LEU A 356 -4.05 14.74 14.20
N ASN A 357 -4.40 16.01 14.43
CA ASN A 357 -3.42 17.08 14.69
C ASN A 357 -3.07 17.28 16.17
N ASP A 358 -3.88 16.76 17.10
CA ASP A 358 -3.79 17.07 18.53
C ASP A 358 -3.29 15.90 19.41
N GLN A 359 -3.08 14.72 18.83
CA GLN A 359 -2.63 13.51 19.54
C GLN A 359 -1.22 13.64 20.11
#